data_AF-A0A1H1FLJ5-F1
#
_entry.id   AF-A0A1H1FLJ5-F1
#
_cell.length_a   1.000
_cell.length_b   1.000
_cell.length_c   1.000
_cell.angle_alpha   90.00
_cell.angle_beta   90.00
_cell.angle_gamma   90.00
#
_symmetry.space_group_name_H-M   'P 1'
#
loop_
_entity.id
_entity.type
_entity.pdbx_description
1 polymer ?
#
loop_
_entity_poly.entity_id
_entity_poly.type
_entity_poly.pdbx_seq_one_letter_code
_entity_poly.pdbx_strand_id
1 'polypeptide(L)'
;MDVAPRRKRTAPKATSVSHLLPQSDEQKEVTLERLLAAQKKLAIIIAAGNEQYLPLFQRFKKEIEEFQEKEDDLQLALRIAAGE
;
A
#
# COMPACT_ATOMS: atom_id res chain seq x y z
N MET A 1 -12.91 55.77 37.08
CA MET A 1 -11.95 54.65 37.04
C MET A 1 -12.73 53.43 36.61
N ASP A 2 -12.69 53.14 35.31
CA ASP A 2 -13.51 52.10 34.68
C ASP A 2 -12.70 50.80 34.60
N VAL A 3 -13.14 49.76 35.30
CA VAL A 3 -12.46 48.46 35.37
C VAL A 3 -13.15 47.52 34.38
N ALA A 4 -12.55 47.36 33.20
CA ALA A 4 -13.05 46.40 32.20
C ALA A 4 -12.83 44.93 32.67
N PRO A 5 -13.78 44.00 32.44
CA PRO A 5 -13.68 42.64 32.93
C PRO A 5 -12.71 41.76 32.13
N ARG A 6 -12.04 40.86 32.87
CA ARG A 6 -10.95 39.97 32.47
C ARG A 6 -11.46 38.77 31.65
N ARG A 7 -10.93 38.63 30.43
CA ARG A 7 -10.71 37.42 29.58
C ARG A 7 -11.65 36.21 29.73
N LYS A 8 -12.25 35.77 28.60
CA LYS A 8 -12.30 34.35 28.22
C LYS A 8 -11.70 34.14 26.84
N ARG A 9 -10.40 33.79 26.80
CA ARG A 9 -9.81 33.17 25.61
C ARG A 9 -10.33 31.74 25.58
N THR A 10 -11.26 31.45 24.68
CA THR A 10 -11.53 30.07 24.27
C THR A 10 -10.22 29.50 23.73
N ALA A 11 -9.75 28.41 24.33
CA ALA A 11 -8.61 27.67 23.78
C ALA A 11 -8.99 27.23 22.36
N PRO A 12 -8.13 27.46 21.34
CA PRO A 12 -8.36 26.87 20.04
C PRO A 12 -8.38 25.36 20.25
N LYS A 13 -9.51 24.75 19.93
CA LYS A 13 -9.71 23.30 19.88
C LYS A 13 -8.53 22.76 19.07
N ALA A 14 -7.64 22.00 19.71
CA ALA A 14 -6.46 21.45 19.06
C ALA A 14 -6.94 20.68 17.83
N THR A 15 -6.72 21.25 16.65
CA THR A 15 -6.94 20.57 15.38
C THR A 15 -6.04 19.35 15.44
N SER A 16 -6.63 18.17 15.52
CA SER A 16 -5.88 16.93 15.62
C SER A 16 -4.96 16.85 14.41
N VAL A 17 -3.68 17.07 14.64
CA VAL A 17 -2.65 17.08 13.60
C VAL A 17 -2.32 15.66 13.13
N SER A 18 -3.16 14.68 13.47
CA SER A 18 -3.03 13.26 13.12
C SER A 18 -2.90 13.03 11.62
N HIS A 19 -3.31 13.99 10.79
CA HIS A 19 -3.16 13.94 9.33
C HIS A 19 -1.79 14.45 8.82
N LEU A 20 -0.96 15.08 9.67
CA LEU A 20 0.38 15.58 9.31
C LEU A 20 1.51 14.65 9.79
N LEU A 21 1.20 13.59 10.52
CA LEU A 21 2.16 12.52 10.76
C LEU A 21 2.27 11.72 9.46
N PRO A 22 3.49 11.46 8.94
CA PRO A 22 3.68 10.42 7.93
C PRO A 22 2.99 9.16 8.46
N GLN A 23 2.02 8.64 7.72
CA GLN A 23 1.46 7.33 8.03
C GLN A 23 2.66 6.41 8.16
N SER A 24 2.81 5.79 9.33
CA SER A 24 3.91 4.89 9.64
C SER A 24 4.22 4.05 8.41
N ASP A 25 5.49 3.99 8.04
CA ASP A 25 6.07 2.92 7.24
C ASP A 25 5.84 1.61 8.00
N GLU A 26 4.59 1.16 8.05
CA GLU A 26 4.28 -0.24 8.03
C GLU A 26 5.06 -0.73 6.81
N GLN A 27 6.10 -1.51 7.06
CA GLN A 27 6.69 -2.40 6.09
C GLN A 27 5.56 -3.32 5.63
N LYS A 28 4.67 -2.78 4.78
CA LYS A 28 3.47 -3.44 4.31
C LYS A 28 3.98 -4.58 3.48
N GLU A 29 3.84 -5.77 4.05
CA GLU A 29 4.19 -7.03 3.42
C GLU A 29 3.76 -7.00 1.95
N VAL A 30 4.69 -7.38 1.08
CA VAL A 30 4.43 -7.41 -0.35
C VAL A 30 3.57 -8.65 -0.61
N THR A 31 2.25 -8.46 -0.56
CA THR A 31 1.28 -9.51 -0.87
C THR A 31 1.06 -9.60 -2.38
N LEU A 32 0.70 -10.79 -2.87
CA LEU A 32 0.34 -11.03 -4.27
C LEU A 32 -0.78 -10.08 -4.74
N GLU A 33 -1.78 -9.83 -3.89
CA GLU A 33 -2.85 -8.88 -4.18
C GLU A 33 -2.33 -7.47 -4.46
N ARG A 34 -1.32 -7.04 -3.70
CA ARG A 34 -0.71 -5.72 -3.86
C ARG A 34 0.12 -5.64 -5.14
N LEU A 35 0.85 -6.72 -5.48
CA LEU A 35 1.57 -6.82 -6.75
C LEU A 35 0.60 -6.76 -7.94
N LEU A 36 -0.51 -7.49 -7.90
CA LEU A 36 -1.55 -7.45 -8.95
C LEU A 36 -2.18 -6.05 -9.08
N ALA A 37 -2.48 -5.41 -7.95
CA ALA A 37 -3.03 -4.06 -7.96
C ALA A 37 -2.03 -3.03 -8.53
N ALA A 38 -0.74 -3.16 -8.21
CA ALA A 38 0.32 -2.32 -8.74
C ALA A 38 0.51 -2.54 -10.25
N GLN A 39 0.51 -3.80 -10.70
CA GLN A 39 0.61 -4.17 -12.11
C GLN A 39 -0.54 -3.55 -12.92
N LYS A 40 -1.78 -3.61 -12.42
CA LYS A 40 -2.95 -2.99 -13.08
C LYS A 40 -2.79 -1.47 -13.21
N LYS A 41 -2.32 -0.80 -12.15
CA LYS A 41 -2.07 0.65 -12.19
C LYS A 41 -0.99 1.01 -13.22
N LEU A 42 0.08 0.21 -13.27
CA LEU A 42 1.15 0.39 -14.27
C LEU A 42 0.65 0.18 -15.69
N ALA A 43 -0.21 -0.82 -15.94
CA ALA A 43 -0.80 -1.03 -17.25
C ALA A 43 -1.58 0.20 -17.73
N ILE A 44 -2.35 0.86 -16.85
CA ILE A 44 -3.09 2.09 -17.17
C ILE A 44 -2.11 3.23 -17.53
N ILE A 45 -1.05 3.39 -16.74
CA ILE A 45 -0.03 4.42 -16.97
C ILE A 45 0.68 4.21 -18.32
N ILE A 46 1.01 2.95 -18.65
CA ILE A 46 1.63 2.57 -19.92
C ILE A 46 0.66 2.81 -21.09
N ALA A 47 -0.62 2.44 -20.94
CA ALA A 47 -1.65 2.70 -21.95
C ALA A 47 -1.85 4.20 -22.22
N ALA A 48 -1.58 5.06 -21.24
CA ALA A 48 -1.55 6.51 -21.41
C ALA A 48 -0.29 7.04 -22.13
N GLY A 49 0.57 6.17 -22.65
CA GLY A 49 1.77 6.51 -23.42
C GLY A 49 3.06 6.62 -22.60
N ASN A 50 3.04 6.28 -21.30
CA ASN A 50 4.23 6.33 -20.46
C ASN A 50 5.01 5.01 -20.52
N GLU A 51 5.62 4.74 -21.67
CA GLU A 51 6.37 3.51 -21.94
C GLU A 51 7.61 3.32 -21.06
N GLN A 52 8.12 4.39 -20.42
CA GLN A 52 9.23 4.31 -19.47
C GLN A 52 8.99 3.33 -18.30
N TYR A 53 7.73 2.98 -18.04
CA TYR A 53 7.35 2.02 -17.01
C TYR A 53 7.25 0.57 -17.51
N LEU A 54 7.46 0.29 -18.80
CA LEU A 54 7.46 -1.07 -19.35
C LEU A 54 8.47 -2.01 -18.65
N PRO A 55 9.72 -1.61 -18.37
CA PRO A 55 10.65 -2.48 -17.65
C PRO A 55 10.17 -2.83 -16.24
N LEU A 56 9.52 -1.87 -15.57
CA LEU A 56 8.95 -2.09 -14.24
C LEU A 56 7.76 -3.06 -14.31
N PHE A 57 6.88 -2.90 -15.30
CA PHE A 57 5.78 -3.81 -15.55
C PHE A 57 6.24 -5.26 -15.81
N GLN A 58 7.32 -5.44 -16.57
CA GLN A 58 7.92 -6.75 -16.79
C GLN A 58 8.48 -7.37 -15.50
N ARG A 59 9.08 -6.58 -14.62
CA ARG A 59 9.54 -7.05 -13.30
C ARG A 59 8.37 -7.52 -12.44
N PHE A 60 7.31 -6.71 -12.35
CA PHE A 60 6.08 -7.11 -11.64
C PHE A 60 5.49 -8.40 -12.17
N LYS A 61 5.49 -8.58 -13.50
CA LYS A 61 5.00 -9.81 -14.13
C LYS A 61 5.79 -11.04 -13.64
N LYS A 62 7.12 -10.98 -13.66
CA LYS A 62 7.99 -12.08 -13.18
C LYS A 62 7.76 -12.38 -11.70
N GLU A 63 7.69 -11.34 -10.88
CA GLU A 63 7.51 -11.48 -9.44
C GLU A 63 6.16 -12.14 -9.11
N ILE A 64 5.09 -11.77 -9.83
CA ILE A 64 3.78 -12.42 -9.70
C ILE A 64 3.84 -13.90 -10.11
N GLU A 65 4.51 -14.23 -11.23
CA GLU A 65 4.69 -15.62 -11.67
C GLU A 65 5.44 -16.45 -10.62
N GLU A 66 6.53 -15.93 -10.06
CA GLU A 66 7.30 -16.61 -9.00
C GLU A 66 6.47 -16.82 -7.72
N PHE A 67 5.62 -15.86 -7.35
CA PHE A 67 4.73 -16.02 -6.20
C PHE A 67 3.68 -17.10 -6.45
N GLN A 68 3.09 -17.15 -7.65
CA GLN A 68 2.10 -18.17 -8.02
C GLN A 68 2.72 -19.57 -8.03
N GLU A 69 3.91 -19.72 -8.61
CA GLU A 69 4.62 -21.00 -8.63
C GLU A 69 4.92 -21.52 -7.22
N LYS A 70 5.36 -20.64 -6.31
CA LYS A 70 5.59 -21.00 -4.90
C LYS A 70 4.31 -21.41 -4.17
N GLU A 71 3.20 -20.74 -4.47
CA GLU A 71 1.89 -21.08 -3.89
C GLU A 71 1.42 -22.45 -4.39
N ASP A 72 1.58 -22.73 -5.68
CA ASP A 72 1.23 -24.00 -6.31
C ASP A 72 2.10 -25.16 -5.75
N ASP A 73 3.42 -24.94 -5.62
CA ASP A 73 4.34 -25.90 -5.01
C ASP A 73 3.98 -26.20 -3.55
N LEU A 74 3.60 -25.17 -2.79
CA LEU A 74 3.16 -25.33 -1.41
C LEU A 74 1.86 -26.14 -1.35
N GLN A 75 0.89 -25.86 -2.22
CA GLN A 75 -0.34 -26.65 -2.31
C GLN A 75 -0.06 -28.10 -2.70
N LEU A 76 0.86 -28.33 -3.62
CA LEU A 76 1.29 -29.67 -4.00
C LEU A 76 1.93 -30.41 -2.82
N ALA A 77 2.84 -29.76 -2.10
CA ALA A 77 3.47 -30.34 -0.91
C ALA A 77 2.43 -30.70 0.17
N LEU A 78 1.41 -29.85 0.36
CA LEU A 78 0.30 -30.13 1.27
C LEU A 78 -0.54 -31.33 0.84
N ARG A 79 -0.84 -31.48 -0.46
CA ARG A 79 -1.57 -32.65 -0.99
C ARG A 79 -0.79 -33.94 -0.78
N ILE A 80 0.51 -33.92 -1.09
CA ILE A 80 1.41 -35.06 -0.86
C ILE A 80 1.44 -35.42 0.63
N ALA A 81 1.55 -34.42 1.51
CA ALA A 81 1.54 -34.63 2.96
C ALA A 81 0.18 -35.15 3.47
N ALA A 82 -0.93 -34.76 2.84
CA ALA A 82 -2.28 -35.25 3.14
C ALA A 82 -2.54 -36.69 2.63
N GLY A 83 -1.67 -37.21 1.75
CA GLY A 83 -1.78 -38.57 1.22
C GLY A 83 -2.80 -38.73 0.09
N GLU A 84 -3.10 -37.66 -0.64
CA GLU A 84 -3.91 -37.68 -1.89
C GLU A 84 -3.09 -38.06 -3.13
#